data_AF-A0AAW2IQQ7-F1
#
_entry.id   AF-A0AAW2IQQ7-F1
#
_cell.length_a   1.000
_cell.length_b   1.000
_cell.length_c   1.000
_cell.angle_alpha   90.00
_cell.angle_beta   90.00
_cell.angle_gamma   90.00
#
_symmetry.space_group_name_H-M   'P 1'
#
loop_
_entity.id
_entity.type
_entity.pdbx_description
1 polymer ?
#
loop_
_entity_poly.entity_id
_entity_poly.type
_entity_poly.pdbx_seq_one_letter_code
_entity_poly.pdbx_strand_id
1 'polypeptide(L)'
;MHVIRHNLDIMHIEKNVFDSIFNNVMDIKGKMKGNMNAWKDLKIICNRPELEVNERRPNVMPKVVYTLTKEQKRRIRELITYLKFPDGYASNLAYCDDMKELRLHDMKSHDCHVFMQKLIPIAFYEILPKPVWSTLTEVSLLIQILCSMTLDVNKV
;
A
#
# COMPACT_ATOMS: atom_id res chain seq x y z
N MET A 1 2.92 31.94 0.05
CA MET A 1 3.32 30.80 -0.80
C MET A 1 4.22 29.90 0.04
N HIS A 2 3.72 28.75 0.51
CA HIS A 2 4.45 27.89 1.46
C HIS A 2 5.64 27.20 0.77
N VAL A 3 6.84 27.49 1.28
CA VAL A 3 8.17 27.03 0.81
C VAL A 3 8.42 25.52 1.01
N ILE A 4 7.44 24.79 1.55
CA ILE A 4 7.60 23.39 2.02
C ILE A 4 7.79 22.41 0.85
N ARG A 5 7.21 22.67 -0.33
CA ARG A 5 7.29 21.77 -1.50
C ARG A 5 8.71 21.58 -2.04
N HIS A 6 9.62 22.52 -1.79
CA HIS A 6 11.00 22.45 -2.30
C HIS A 6 11.95 21.70 -1.37
N ASN A 7 11.51 21.31 -0.16
CA ASN A 7 12.32 20.56 0.79
C ASN A 7 11.89 19.09 0.94
N LEU A 8 10.79 18.69 0.30
CA LEU A 8 10.26 17.33 0.36
C LEU A 8 10.39 16.68 -1.01
N ASP A 9 11.17 15.60 -1.07
CA ASP A 9 11.21 14.73 -2.24
C ASP A 9 9.96 13.84 -2.24
N ILE A 10 8.86 14.41 -2.77
CA ILE A 10 7.54 13.76 -2.74
C ILE A 10 7.56 12.43 -3.49
N MET A 11 8.28 12.33 -4.62
CA MET A 11 8.37 11.09 -5.39
C MET A 11 8.98 9.95 -4.57
N HIS A 12 10.04 10.23 -3.81
CA HIS A 12 10.63 9.23 -2.92
C HIS A 12 9.74 8.92 -1.71
N ILE A 13 9.07 9.93 -1.15
CA ILE A 13 8.13 9.73 -0.03
C ILE A 13 6.97 8.83 -0.45
N GLU A 14 6.31 9.13 -1.58
CA GLU A 14 5.21 8.34 -2.10
C GLU A 14 5.64 6.92 -2.43
N LYS A 15 6.82 6.73 -3.03
CA LYS A 15 7.37 5.39 -3.26
C LYS A 15 7.51 4.61 -1.94
N ASN A 16 8.08 5.22 -0.92
CA ASN A 16 8.26 4.57 0.40
C ASN A 16 6.91 4.24 1.06
N VAL A 17 5.92 5.13 0.93
CA VAL A 17 4.56 4.90 1.44
C VAL A 17 3.88 3.77 0.66
N PHE A 18 3.96 3.79 -0.67
CA PHE A 18 3.45 2.74 -1.54
C PHE A 18 4.05 1.39 -1.18
N ASP A 19 5.38 1.29 -1.13
CA ASP A 19 6.08 0.06 -0.80
C ASP A 19 5.64 -0.42 0.59
N SER A 20 5.50 0.48 1.56
CA SER A 20 5.02 0.09 2.89
C SER A 20 3.60 -0.47 2.86
N ILE A 21 2.65 0.19 2.20
CA ILE A 21 1.25 -0.25 2.12
C ILE A 21 1.16 -1.57 1.35
N PHE A 22 1.73 -1.60 0.15
CA PHE A 22 1.63 -2.72 -0.76
C PHE A 22 2.29 -3.98 -0.19
N ASN A 23 3.49 -3.88 0.40
CA ASN A 23 4.17 -5.03 1.00
C ASN A 23 3.39 -5.60 2.21
N ASN A 24 2.72 -4.77 3.00
CA ASN A 24 1.91 -5.23 4.14
C ASN A 24 0.60 -5.90 3.69
N VAL A 25 -0.11 -5.31 2.72
CA VAL A 25 -1.36 -5.86 2.17
C VAL A 25 -1.10 -7.18 1.43
N MET A 26 -0.03 -7.23 0.64
CA MET A 26 0.39 -8.41 -0.12
C MET A 26 1.17 -9.45 0.71
N ASP A 27 1.40 -9.20 2.01
CA ASP A 27 2.09 -10.12 2.92
C ASP A 27 3.47 -10.57 2.40
N ILE A 28 4.28 -9.59 1.98
CA ILE A 28 5.57 -9.86 1.36
C ILE A 28 6.62 -10.14 2.44
N LYS A 29 6.97 -11.43 2.58
CA LYS A 29 7.98 -11.88 3.55
C LYS A 29 9.29 -11.10 3.41
N GLY A 30 9.74 -10.53 4.53
CA GLY A 30 10.97 -9.74 4.63
C GLY A 30 10.83 -8.25 4.27
N LYS A 31 9.65 -7.80 3.81
CA LYS A 31 9.39 -6.39 3.48
C LYS A 31 8.27 -5.74 4.32
N MET A 32 7.64 -6.51 5.21
CA MET A 32 6.65 -5.97 6.14
C MET A 32 7.33 -5.12 7.21
N LYS A 33 6.66 -4.04 7.63
CA LYS A 33 7.23 -3.06 8.57
C LYS A 33 7.22 -3.52 10.04
N GLY A 34 6.47 -4.58 10.35
CA GLY A 34 6.35 -5.13 11.71
C GLY A 34 7.46 -6.13 12.04
N ASN A 35 8.01 -6.04 13.25
CA ASN A 35 8.91 -7.04 13.82
C ASN A 35 8.25 -7.74 15.01
N MET A 36 8.78 -8.90 15.44
CA MET A 36 8.16 -9.71 16.49
C MET A 36 8.01 -8.96 17.83
N ASN A 37 8.93 -8.06 18.14
CA ASN A 37 8.87 -7.27 19.37
C ASN A 37 7.71 -6.27 19.31
N ALA A 38 7.52 -5.58 18.19
CA ALA A 38 6.38 -4.69 17.98
C ALA A 38 5.03 -5.43 18.13
N TRP A 39 4.93 -6.68 17.67
CA TRP A 39 3.73 -7.50 17.88
C TRP A 39 3.50 -7.90 19.33
N LYS A 40 4.56 -8.11 20.12
CA LYS A 40 4.45 -8.33 21.57
C LYS A 40 4.05 -7.05 22.29
N ASP A 41 4.58 -5.91 21.88
CA ASP A 41 4.25 -4.60 22.43
C ASP A 41 2.78 -4.25 22.17
N LEU A 42 2.21 -4.68 21.04
CA LEU A 42 0.78 -4.51 20.77
C LEU A 42 -0.11 -5.15 21.84
N LYS A 43 0.27 -6.29 22.43
CA LYS A 43 -0.48 -6.91 23.55
C LYS A 43 -0.52 -5.99 24.78
N ILE A 44 0.52 -5.20 25.00
CA ILE A 44 0.68 -4.33 26.16
C ILE A 44 -0.02 -2.99 25.93
N ILE A 45 0.11 -2.44 24.71
CA ILE A 45 -0.26 -1.06 24.40
C ILE A 45 -1.66 -0.98 23.76
N CYS A 46 -2.14 -2.05 23.11
CA CYS A 46 -3.39 -2.06 22.36
C CYS A 46 -4.36 -3.12 22.90
N ASN A 47 -5.63 -2.74 23.04
CA ASN A 47 -6.71 -3.69 23.36
C ASN A 47 -7.24 -4.36 22.08
N ARG A 48 -6.40 -5.18 21.43
CA ARG A 48 -6.73 -5.92 20.20
C ARG A 48 -6.33 -7.40 20.33
N PRO A 49 -7.15 -8.21 21.03
CA PRO A 49 -6.83 -9.63 21.28
C PRO A 49 -6.68 -10.44 19.98
N GLU A 50 -7.30 -10.00 18.88
CA GLU A 50 -7.18 -10.62 17.56
C GLU A 50 -5.78 -10.50 16.94
N LEU A 51 -4.94 -9.58 17.42
CA LEU A 51 -3.58 -9.33 16.96
C LEU A 51 -2.50 -9.77 17.96
N GLU A 52 -2.87 -10.51 19.00
CA GLU A 52 -1.91 -11.02 19.97
C GLU A 52 -1.09 -12.17 19.40
N VAL A 53 0.22 -12.17 19.70
CA VAL A 53 1.11 -13.29 19.34
C VAL A 53 0.71 -14.51 20.16
N ASN A 54 0.51 -15.64 19.47
CA ASN A 54 0.14 -16.89 20.13
C ASN A 54 1.31 -17.41 20.99
N GLU A 55 1.09 -17.56 22.29
CA GLU A 55 2.13 -18.04 23.23
C GLU A 55 2.61 -19.47 22.93
N ARG A 56 1.76 -20.30 22.30
CA ARG A 56 2.14 -21.66 21.84
C ARG A 56 2.98 -21.64 20.57
N ARG A 57 2.97 -20.52 19.83
CA ARG A 57 3.76 -20.31 18.61
C ARG A 57 4.37 -18.89 18.62
N PRO A 58 5.31 -18.61 19.54
CA PRO A 58 5.80 -17.26 19.80
C PRO A 58 6.61 -16.64 18.64
N ASN A 59 6.96 -17.45 17.63
CA ASN A 59 7.69 -17.03 16.44
C ASN A 59 6.81 -16.83 15.21
N VAL A 60 5.49 -16.94 15.34
CA VAL A 60 4.53 -16.78 14.23
C VAL A 60 3.74 -15.50 14.44
N MET A 61 3.82 -14.59 13.47
CA MET A 61 3.01 -13.37 13.49
C MET A 61 1.52 -13.71 13.28
N PRO A 62 0.60 -13.06 14.00
CA PRO A 62 -0.82 -13.25 13.80
C PRO A 62 -1.23 -12.76 12.42
N LYS A 63 -2.24 -13.43 11.83
CA LYS A 63 -2.76 -13.03 10.53
C LYS A 63 -3.56 -11.74 10.68
N VAL A 64 -3.20 -10.72 9.92
CA VAL A 64 -3.84 -9.41 10.01
C VAL A 64 -5.04 -9.33 9.07
N VAL A 65 -6.07 -8.58 9.47
CA VAL A 65 -7.33 -8.44 8.71
C VAL A 65 -7.17 -7.80 7.32
N TYR A 66 -6.06 -7.10 7.09
CA TYR A 66 -5.75 -6.45 5.82
C TYR A 66 -4.81 -7.27 4.91
N THR A 67 -4.43 -8.47 5.34
CA THR A 67 -3.56 -9.37 4.57
C THR A 67 -4.37 -10.17 3.56
N LEU A 68 -4.01 -10.06 2.29
CA LEU A 68 -4.76 -10.72 1.20
C LEU A 68 -4.61 -12.24 1.17
N THR A 69 -5.68 -12.94 0.83
CA THR A 69 -5.63 -14.36 0.47
C THR A 69 -4.92 -14.56 -0.88
N LYS A 70 -4.57 -15.80 -1.21
CA LYS A 70 -3.92 -16.12 -2.49
C LYS A 70 -4.79 -15.73 -3.69
N GLU A 71 -6.10 -15.95 -3.58
CA GLU A 71 -7.10 -15.61 -4.59
C GLU A 71 -7.23 -14.09 -4.76
N GLN A 72 -7.24 -13.35 -3.65
CA GLN A 72 -7.25 -11.88 -3.67
C GLN A 72 -5.98 -11.31 -4.29
N LYS A 73 -4.80 -11.85 -3.96
CA LYS A 73 -3.53 -11.48 -4.61
C LYS A 73 -3.58 -11.73 -6.11
N ARG A 74 -4.15 -12.85 -6.56
CA ARG A 74 -4.34 -13.14 -8.00
C ARG A 74 -5.19 -12.07 -8.68
N ARG A 75 -6.30 -11.63 -8.08
CA ARG A 75 -7.15 -10.55 -8.64
C ARG A 75 -6.38 -9.24 -8.81
N ILE A 76 -5.58 -8.85 -7.81
CA ILE A 76 -4.71 -7.65 -7.90
C ILE A 76 -3.72 -7.79 -9.06
N ARG A 77 -3.10 -8.97 -9.20
CA ARG A 77 -2.14 -9.22 -10.28
C ARG A 77 -2.80 -9.14 -11.65
N GLU A 78 -3.94 -9.79 -11.83
CA GLU A 78 -4.70 -9.73 -13.08
C GLU A 78 -5.04 -8.28 -13.45
N LEU A 79 -5.51 -7.49 -12.49
CA LEU A 79 -5.73 -6.06 -12.71
C LEU A 79 -4.46 -5.38 -13.22
N ILE A 80 -3.31 -5.61 -12.59
CA ILE A 80 -2.02 -5.00 -12.96
C ILE A 80 -1.55 -5.46 -14.35
N THR A 81 -1.69 -6.75 -14.67
CA THR A 81 -1.30 -7.32 -15.96
C THR A 81 -2.17 -6.79 -17.12
N TYR A 82 -3.47 -6.60 -16.88
CA TYR A 82 -4.40 -6.10 -17.90
C TYR A 82 -4.44 -4.57 -17.99
N LEU A 83 -3.94 -3.87 -16.98
CA LEU A 83 -3.94 -2.42 -16.96
C LEU A 83 -3.01 -1.86 -18.05
N LYS A 84 -3.60 -1.11 -18.97
CA LYS A 84 -2.87 -0.35 -20.00
C LYS A 84 -3.12 1.12 -19.79
N PHE A 85 -2.06 1.90 -19.89
CA PHE A 85 -2.10 3.34 -19.81
C PHE A 85 -1.88 3.98 -21.17
N PRO A 86 -2.42 5.19 -21.43
CA PRO A 86 -2.03 6.00 -22.57
C PRO A 86 -0.52 6.25 -22.59
N ASP A 87 0.04 6.43 -23.78
CA ASP A 87 1.48 6.61 -23.96
C ASP A 87 2.01 7.76 -23.08
N GLY A 88 3.08 7.47 -22.33
CA GLY A 88 3.74 8.42 -21.43
C GLY A 88 3.08 8.62 -20.07
N TYR A 89 1.92 8.00 -19.78
CA TYR A 89 1.22 8.19 -18.50
C TYR A 89 1.76 7.31 -17.35
N ALA A 90 2.15 6.08 -17.63
CA ALA A 90 2.87 5.20 -16.71
C ALA A 90 3.52 4.07 -17.52
N SER A 91 4.48 3.37 -16.93
CA SER A 91 5.08 2.19 -17.54
C SER A 91 4.05 1.05 -17.60
N ASN A 92 4.27 0.08 -18.48
CA ASN A 92 3.49 -1.16 -18.47
C ASN A 92 3.80 -1.96 -17.20
N LEU A 93 2.88 -1.95 -16.24
CA LEU A 93 3.06 -2.58 -14.93
C LEU A 93 3.09 -4.11 -14.99
N ALA A 94 2.66 -4.71 -16.10
CA ALA A 94 2.76 -6.15 -16.30
C ALA A 94 4.22 -6.66 -16.23
N TYR A 95 5.20 -5.81 -16.56
CA TYR A 95 6.61 -6.17 -16.43
C TYR A 95 7.08 -6.26 -14.98
N CYS A 96 6.42 -5.56 -14.06
CA CYS A 96 6.76 -5.57 -12.65
C CYS A 96 6.21 -6.80 -11.92
N ASP A 97 5.44 -7.65 -12.58
CA ASP A 97 4.71 -8.74 -11.94
C ASP A 97 5.55 -10.03 -11.85
N ASP A 98 5.87 -10.47 -10.63
CA ASP A 98 6.53 -11.76 -10.40
C ASP A 98 5.47 -12.88 -10.29
N MET A 99 5.41 -13.70 -11.33
CA MET A 99 4.51 -14.85 -11.46
C MET A 99 4.68 -15.90 -10.36
N LYS A 100 5.88 -16.04 -9.79
CA LYS A 100 6.21 -17.09 -8.81
C LYS A 100 5.94 -16.62 -7.38
N GLU A 101 6.28 -15.38 -7.07
CA GLU A 101 6.28 -14.88 -5.69
C GLU A 101 5.03 -14.05 -5.32
N LEU A 102 4.14 -13.73 -6.27
CA LEU A 102 2.99 -12.82 -6.07
C LEU A 102 3.43 -11.43 -5.57
N ARG A 103 4.55 -10.91 -6.09
CA ARG A 103 5.15 -9.64 -5.70
C ARG A 103 5.28 -8.73 -6.92
N LEU A 104 5.29 -7.42 -6.67
CA LEU A 104 5.76 -6.47 -7.65
C LEU A 104 7.26 -6.21 -7.45
N HIS A 105 8.02 -6.26 -8.53
CA HIS A 105 9.44 -5.94 -8.58
C HIS A 105 9.67 -4.72 -9.47
N ASP A 106 10.70 -3.94 -9.16
CA ASP A 106 11.25 -2.88 -10.01
C ASP A 106 10.26 -1.81 -10.50
N MET A 107 9.19 -1.55 -9.75
CA MET A 107 8.31 -0.40 -10.01
C MET A 107 9.10 0.91 -9.84
N LYS A 108 9.06 1.77 -10.86
CA LYS A 108 9.68 3.10 -10.78
C LYS A 108 8.86 4.00 -9.85
N SER A 109 9.48 5.02 -9.27
CA SER A 109 8.79 5.97 -8.39
C SER A 109 7.55 6.59 -9.04
N HIS A 110 7.62 6.84 -10.35
CA HIS A 110 6.49 7.36 -11.13
C HIS A 110 5.32 6.36 -11.24
N ASP A 111 5.62 5.06 -11.40
CA ASP A 111 4.59 4.02 -11.45
C ASP A 111 3.92 3.87 -10.07
N CYS A 112 4.71 3.94 -9.00
CA CYS A 112 4.20 3.99 -7.62
C CYS A 112 3.33 5.22 -7.37
N HIS A 113 3.74 6.39 -7.87
CA HIS A 113 2.98 7.64 -7.78
C HIS A 113 1.60 7.51 -8.43
N VAL A 114 1.55 7.05 -9.67
CA VAL A 114 0.29 6.81 -10.40
C VAL A 114 -0.57 5.78 -9.66
N PHE A 115 0.03 4.71 -9.14
CA PHE A 115 -0.71 3.70 -8.37
C PHE A 115 -1.32 4.31 -7.11
N MET A 116 -0.53 5.03 -6.31
CA MET A 116 -0.98 5.68 -5.09
C MET A 116 -2.11 6.66 -5.34
N GLN A 117 -2.02 7.45 -6.40
CA GLN A 117 -3.00 8.49 -6.68
C GLN A 117 -4.27 7.98 -7.35
N LYS A 118 -4.19 6.95 -8.20
CA LYS A 118 -5.34 6.57 -9.05
C LYS A 118 -5.80 5.15 -8.85
N LEU A 119 -4.90 4.24 -8.52
CA LEU A 119 -5.21 2.81 -8.51
C LEU A 119 -5.54 2.27 -7.12
N ILE A 120 -5.02 2.84 -6.03
CA ILE A 120 -5.34 2.37 -4.66
C ILE A 120 -6.85 2.18 -4.44
N PRO A 121 -7.73 3.17 -4.74
CA PRO A 121 -9.16 3.02 -4.47
C PRO A 121 -9.81 1.94 -5.33
N ILE A 122 -9.34 1.77 -6.58
CA ILE A 122 -9.92 0.85 -7.55
C ILE A 122 -9.43 -0.58 -7.29
N ALA A 123 -8.12 -0.75 -7.12
CA ALA A 123 -7.48 -2.03 -6.94
C ALA A 123 -7.98 -2.76 -5.70
N PHE A 124 -8.29 -2.02 -4.62
CA PHE A 124 -8.63 -2.62 -3.34
C PHE A 124 -10.13 -2.60 -2.97
N TYR A 125 -11.01 -1.99 -3.78
CA TYR A 125 -12.43 -1.76 -3.45
C TYR A 125 -13.19 -3.01 -2.99
N GLU A 126 -13.10 -4.10 -3.76
CA GLU A 126 -13.78 -5.37 -3.44
C GLU A 126 -12.87 -6.40 -2.76
N ILE A 127 -11.64 -6.00 -2.42
CA ILE A 127 -10.61 -6.92 -1.97
C ILE A 127 -10.34 -6.74 -0.48
N LEU A 128 -10.30 -5.51 0.00
CA LEU A 128 -10.06 -5.21 1.41
C LEU A 128 -11.36 -4.99 2.18
N PRO A 129 -11.37 -5.24 3.50
CA PRO A 129 -12.48 -4.85 4.36
C PRO A 129 -12.76 -3.34 4.22
N LYS A 130 -14.04 -2.96 4.17
CA LYS A 130 -14.49 -1.57 3.96
C LYS A 130 -13.75 -0.53 4.81
N PRO A 131 -13.51 -0.74 6.13
CA PRO A 131 -12.75 0.22 6.93
C PRO A 131 -11.32 0.43 6.44
N VAL A 132 -10.63 -0.67 6.08
CA VAL A 132 -9.24 -0.62 5.58
C VAL A 132 -9.19 0.06 4.21
N TRP A 133 -10.10 -0.30 3.32
CA TRP A 133 -10.19 0.31 2.00
C TRP A 133 -10.48 1.81 2.07
N SER A 134 -11.38 2.25 2.96
CA SER A 134 -11.68 3.67 3.18
C SER A 134 -10.43 4.45 3.58
N THR A 135 -9.68 3.93 4.56
CA THR A 135 -8.42 4.55 5.01
C THR A 135 -7.39 4.63 3.89
N LEU A 136 -7.22 3.57 3.09
CA LEU A 136 -6.30 3.62 1.95
C LEU A 136 -6.74 4.62 0.88
N THR A 137 -8.05 4.76 0.66
CA THR A 137 -8.61 5.74 -0.26
C THR A 137 -8.38 7.17 0.22
N GLU A 138 -8.54 7.43 1.52
CA GLU A 138 -8.20 8.72 2.14
C GLU A 138 -6.71 9.06 2.00
N VAL A 139 -5.81 8.08 2.18
CA VAL A 139 -4.38 8.27 1.92
C VAL A 139 -4.10 8.61 0.46
N SER A 140 -4.78 7.93 -0.47
CA SER A 140 -4.69 8.23 -1.91
C SER A 140 -5.15 9.66 -2.23
N LEU A 141 -6.25 10.10 -1.63
CA LEU A 141 -6.78 11.46 -1.76
C LEU A 141 -5.82 12.50 -1.17
N LEU A 142 -5.27 12.25 0.01
CA LEU A 142 -4.29 13.12 0.65
C LEU A 142 -3.06 13.32 -0.25
N ILE A 143 -2.53 12.24 -0.83
CA ILE A 143 -1.37 12.30 -1.72
C ILE A 143 -1.71 13.09 -3.00
N GLN A 144 -2.91 12.90 -3.58
CA GLN A 144 -3.36 13.71 -4.71
C GLN A 144 -3.41 15.20 -4.37
N ILE A 145 -3.89 15.57 -3.18
CA ILE A 145 -3.93 16.96 -2.72
C ILE A 145 -2.52 17.52 -2.52
N LEU A 146 -1.61 16.75 -1.92
CA LEU A 146 -0.22 17.15 -1.70
C LEU A 146 0.51 17.42 -3.02
N CYS A 147 0.24 16.60 -4.04
CA CYS A 147 0.84 16.71 -5.38
C CYS A 147 0.12 17.68 -6.32
N SER A 148 -1.05 18.20 -5.92
CA SER A 148 -1.80 19.18 -6.71
C SER A 148 -1.02 20.49 -6.85
N MET A 149 -0.96 21.03 -8.08
CA MET A 149 -0.34 22.33 -8.32
C MET A 149 -1.02 23.45 -7.53
N THR A 150 -2.35 23.38 -7.37
CA THR A 150 -3.17 24.38 -6.68
C THR A 150 -3.82 23.77 -5.43
N LEU A 151 -3.75 24.48 -4.30
CA LEU A 151 -4.52 24.15 -3.11
C LEU A 151 -5.93 24.75 -3.25
N ASP A 152 -6.94 23.90 -3.34
CA ASP A 152 -8.34 24.32 -3.30
C ASP A 152 -8.81 24.27 -1.84
N VAL A 153 -8.97 25.45 -1.23
CA VAL A 153 -9.34 25.60 0.19
C VAL A 153 -10.74 25.06 0.48
N ASN A 154 -11.55 24.81 -0.56
CA ASN A 154 -12.91 24.28 -0.42
C ASN A 154 -12.98 22.75 -0.45
N LYS A 155 -11.85 22.05 -0.66
CA LYS A 155 -11.75 20.58 -0.70
C LYS A 155 -11.05 19.98 0.53
N VAL A 156 -10.69 20.81 1.51
CA VAL A 156 -10.07 20.40 2.78
C VAL A 156 -11.13 20.39 3.87
#